data_AF-I0W719-F1
#
_entry.id   AF-I0W719-F1
#
_cell.length_a   1.000
_cell.length_b   1.000
_cell.length_c   1.000
_cell.angle_alpha   90.00
_cell.angle_beta   90.00
_cell.angle_gamma   90.00
#
_symmetry.space_group_name_H-M   'P 1'
#
loop_
_entity.id
_entity.type
_entity.pdbx_description
1 polymer ?
#
loop_
_entity_poly.entity_id
_entity_poly.type
_entity_poly.pdbx_seq_one_letter_code
_entity_poly.pdbx_strand_id
1 'polypeptide(L)'
;MKNSKALKLLAKIQDDLSRNGIITNTLVADLQDLRPYAVEDKNPLLAKTIRLTFEHIEANQTFAIAIPDDEPIEGIEFTAASEEVDAKESLAYLLSLFADPDKKSNALDLREYCNALIAYAEEN
;
A
#
# COMPACT_ATOMS: atom_id res chain seq x y z
N MET A 1 -12.59 1.96 3.87
CA MET A 1 -13.09 3.36 3.71
C MET A 1 -14.60 3.35 3.83
N LYS A 2 -15.20 4.42 4.40
CA LYS A 2 -16.65 4.49 4.59
C LYS A 2 -17.35 5.36 3.55
N ASN A 3 -16.62 6.28 2.91
CA ASN A 3 -17.16 7.20 1.92
C ASN A 3 -17.36 6.52 0.54
N SER A 4 -18.56 6.62 -0.04
CA SER A 4 -18.86 6.01 -1.35
C SER A 4 -18.01 6.57 -2.50
N LYS A 5 -17.62 7.86 -2.45
CA LYS A 5 -16.70 8.43 -3.45
C LYS A 5 -15.30 7.84 -3.32
N ALA A 6 -14.83 7.65 -2.09
CA ALA A 6 -13.54 7.01 -1.82
C ALA A 6 -13.52 5.56 -2.33
N LEU A 7 -14.58 4.79 -2.09
CA LEU A 7 -14.70 3.41 -2.60
C LEU A 7 -14.72 3.35 -4.13
N LYS A 8 -15.39 4.31 -4.80
CA LYS A 8 -15.36 4.41 -6.28
C LYS A 8 -13.98 4.76 -6.81
N LEU A 9 -13.29 5.70 -6.17
CA LEU A 9 -11.92 6.07 -6.53
C LEU A 9 -10.97 4.89 -6.31
N LEU A 10 -11.07 4.19 -5.18
CA LEU A 10 -10.29 2.98 -4.91
C LEU A 10 -10.52 1.89 -5.97
N ALA A 11 -11.78 1.63 -6.34
CA ALA A 11 -12.11 0.67 -7.37
C ALA A 11 -11.54 1.06 -8.75
N LYS A 12 -11.55 2.35 -9.09
CA LYS A 12 -10.88 2.87 -10.30
C LYS A 12 -9.37 2.58 -10.24
N ILE A 13 -8.71 2.89 -9.13
CA ILE A 13 -7.26 2.66 -8.96
C ILE A 13 -6.92 1.18 -9.13
N GLN A 14 -7.70 0.29 -8.52
CA GLN A 14 -7.51 -1.16 -8.63
C GLN A 14 -7.68 -1.67 -10.07
N ASP A 15 -8.69 -1.16 -10.77
CA ASP A 15 -8.95 -1.50 -12.17
C ASP A 15 -7.85 -1.00 -13.11
N ASP A 16 -7.39 0.25 -12.93
CA ASP A 16 -6.28 0.83 -13.67
C ASP A 16 -4.99 0.04 -13.44
N LEU A 17 -4.66 -0.32 -12.19
CA LEU A 17 -3.51 -1.15 -11.85
C LEU A 17 -3.61 -2.54 -12.50
N SER A 18 -4.78 -3.17 -12.46
CA SER A 18 -4.99 -4.50 -13.02
C SER A 18 -4.76 -4.53 -14.54
N ARG A 19 -5.28 -3.53 -15.27
CA ARG A 19 -5.20 -3.45 -16.74
C ARG A 19 -3.86 -2.93 -17.24
N ASN A 20 -3.32 -1.90 -16.59
CA ASN A 20 -2.20 -1.12 -17.12
C ASN A 20 -0.90 -1.34 -16.34
N GLY A 21 -0.95 -2.02 -15.19
CA GLY A 21 0.17 -2.10 -14.27
C GLY A 21 0.40 -0.77 -13.54
N ILE A 22 1.62 -0.59 -13.03
CA ILE A 22 1.99 0.61 -12.28
C ILE A 22 2.25 1.76 -13.27
N ILE A 23 1.29 2.68 -13.39
CA ILE A 23 1.46 3.94 -14.12
C ILE A 23 1.68 5.06 -13.09
N THR A 24 2.95 5.32 -12.76
CA THR A 24 3.39 6.18 -11.64
C THR A 24 2.60 7.48 -11.53
N ASN A 25 2.56 8.29 -12.59
CA ASN A 25 1.95 9.63 -12.55
C ASN A 25 0.45 9.58 -12.22
N THR A 26 -0.28 8.64 -12.81
CA THR A 26 -1.72 8.46 -12.57
C THR A 26 -1.96 7.95 -11.16
N LEU A 27 -1.21 6.93 -10.75
CA LEU A 27 -1.36 6.28 -9.47
C LEU A 27 -1.05 7.21 -8.29
N VAL A 28 0.01 8.02 -8.39
CA VAL A 28 0.37 9.02 -7.38
C VAL A 28 -0.75 10.05 -7.23
N ALA A 29 -1.26 10.60 -8.35
CA ALA A 29 -2.36 11.57 -8.31
C ALA A 29 -3.62 10.97 -7.68
N ASP A 30 -4.03 9.78 -8.10
CA ASP A 30 -5.22 9.12 -7.56
C ASP A 30 -5.07 8.79 -6.06
N LEU A 31 -3.88 8.38 -5.59
CA LEU A 31 -3.60 8.13 -4.17
C LEU A 31 -3.61 9.43 -3.34
N GLN A 32 -3.09 10.53 -3.89
CA GLN A 32 -3.17 11.85 -3.27
C GLN A 32 -4.62 12.31 -3.09
N ASP A 33 -5.47 12.09 -4.10
CA ASP A 33 -6.90 12.37 -4.05
C ASP A 33 -7.68 11.42 -3.11
N LEU A 34 -7.17 10.20 -2.92
CA LEU A 34 -7.75 9.22 -2.01
C LEU A 34 -7.49 9.53 -0.53
N ARG A 35 -6.32 10.11 -0.21
CA ARG A 35 -5.87 10.36 1.17
C ARG A 35 -6.83 11.23 2.01
N PRO A 36 -7.41 12.34 1.51
CA PRO A 36 -8.35 13.17 2.27
C PRO A 36 -9.52 12.38 2.87
N TYR A 37 -10.00 11.34 2.18
CA TYR A 37 -11.09 10.50 2.70
C TYR A 37 -10.68 9.68 3.91
N ALA A 38 -9.44 9.18 3.96
CA ALA A 38 -8.92 8.49 5.14
C ALA A 38 -8.76 9.43 6.35
N VAL A 39 -8.44 10.71 6.09
CA VAL A 39 -8.40 11.76 7.12
C VAL A 39 -9.81 12.08 7.63
N GLU A 40 -10.79 12.22 6.74
CA GLU A 40 -12.21 12.41 7.08
C GLU A 40 -12.75 11.24 7.92
N ASP A 41 -12.40 10.00 7.56
CA ASP A 41 -12.74 8.78 8.30
C ASP A 41 -12.02 8.66 9.65
N LYS A 42 -11.15 9.62 10.02
CA LYS A 42 -10.30 9.61 11.22
C LYS A 42 -9.47 8.33 11.37
N ASN A 43 -8.98 7.79 10.25
CA ASN A 43 -8.10 6.62 10.24
C ASN A 43 -6.65 7.07 9.95
N PRO A 44 -5.86 7.41 11.00
CA PRO A 44 -4.51 7.95 10.82
C PRO A 44 -3.54 6.94 10.25
N LEU A 45 -3.73 5.63 10.53
CA LEU A 45 -2.91 4.56 9.95
C LEU A 45 -3.10 4.55 8.44
N LEU A 46 -4.34 4.45 7.96
CA LEU A 46 -4.64 4.44 6.54
C LEU A 46 -4.16 5.71 5.83
N ALA A 47 -4.41 6.90 6.42
CA ALA A 47 -3.97 8.16 5.84
C ALA A 47 -2.42 8.28 5.75
N LYS A 48 -1.70 7.65 6.69
CA LYS A 48 -0.24 7.56 6.67
C LYS A 48 0.23 6.55 5.64
N THR A 49 -0.35 5.35 5.58
CA THR A 49 0.01 4.31 4.61
C THR A 49 -0.21 4.79 3.18
N ILE A 50 -1.35 5.43 2.86
CA ILE A 50 -1.58 6.02 1.54
C ILE A 50 -0.49 7.04 1.18
N ARG A 51 -0.11 7.89 2.15
CA ARG A 51 0.95 8.89 1.95
C ARG A 51 2.27 8.25 1.57
N LEU A 52 2.73 7.33 2.42
CA LEU A 52 3.98 6.62 2.22
C LEU A 52 3.97 5.82 0.90
N THR A 53 2.82 5.27 0.52
CA THR A 53 2.68 4.51 -0.73
C THR A 53 2.95 5.38 -1.95
N PHE A 54 2.32 6.56 -2.04
CA PHE A 54 2.58 7.44 -3.19
C PHE A 54 3.99 8.06 -3.15
N GLU A 55 4.53 8.37 -1.97
CA GLU A 55 5.92 8.85 -1.79
C GLU A 55 6.90 7.79 -2.31
N HIS A 56 6.67 6.52 -1.97
CA HIS A 56 7.48 5.38 -2.43
C HIS A 56 7.43 5.22 -3.95
N ILE A 57 6.22 5.22 -4.53
CA ILE A 57 6.04 5.05 -5.97
C ILE A 57 6.67 6.22 -6.74
N GLU A 58 6.54 7.45 -6.25
CA GLU A 58 7.16 8.62 -6.86
C GLU A 58 8.69 8.53 -6.84
N ALA A 59 9.29 8.13 -5.72
CA ALA A 59 10.74 8.01 -5.59
C ALA A 59 11.33 6.84 -6.39
N ASN A 60 10.66 5.69 -6.40
CA ASN A 60 11.21 4.43 -6.93
C ASN A 60 10.68 4.04 -8.30
N GLN A 61 9.66 4.74 -8.81
CA GLN A 61 8.96 4.41 -10.07
C GLN A 61 8.36 2.99 -10.11
N THR A 62 8.21 2.37 -8.94
CA THR A 62 7.65 1.03 -8.74
C THR A 62 7.17 0.88 -7.29
N PHE A 63 6.57 -0.25 -6.95
CA PHE A 63 6.21 -0.62 -5.58
C PHE A 63 7.08 -1.77 -5.08
N ALA A 64 8.19 -1.45 -4.42
CA ALA A 64 9.23 -2.38 -4.02
C ALA A 64 9.08 -2.88 -2.57
N ILE A 65 7.82 -3.07 -2.13
CA ILE A 65 7.50 -3.56 -0.79
C ILE A 65 6.87 -4.95 -0.94
N ALA A 66 7.39 -5.93 -0.23
CA ALA A 66 6.84 -7.29 -0.24
C ALA A 66 5.48 -7.36 0.47
N ILE A 67 4.69 -8.38 0.15
CA ILE A 67 3.46 -8.68 0.88
C ILE A 67 3.85 -9.12 2.30
N PRO A 68 3.21 -8.58 3.37
CA PRO A 68 3.40 -9.06 4.73
C PRO A 68 3.09 -10.54 4.82
N ASP A 69 4.00 -11.32 5.40
CA ASP A 69 3.83 -12.75 5.59
C ASP A 69 3.08 -13.03 6.89
N ASP A 70 2.18 -14.01 6.88
CA ASP A 70 1.38 -14.40 8.06
C ASP A 70 2.21 -15.20 9.10
N GLU A 71 3.38 -15.75 8.71
CA GLU A 71 4.23 -16.49 9.62
C GLU A 71 5.33 -15.62 10.25
N PRO A 72 5.45 -15.59 11.60
CA PRO A 72 6.67 -15.10 12.23
C PRO A 72 7.78 -16.05 11.83
N ILE A 73 8.66 -15.60 10.95
CA ILE A 73 9.81 -16.40 10.55
C ILE A 73 10.76 -16.50 11.77
N GLU A 74 10.55 -17.52 12.62
CA GLU A 74 11.47 -17.88 13.70
C GLU A 74 12.80 -18.32 13.08
N GLY A 75 13.79 -17.43 13.08
CA GLY A 75 15.20 -17.79 12.91
C GLY A 75 15.81 -17.63 11.52
N ILE A 76 15.21 -16.86 10.62
CA ILE A 76 15.87 -16.49 9.36
C ILE A 76 16.53 -15.12 9.54
N GLU A 77 17.87 -15.10 9.58
CA GLU A 77 18.65 -13.91 9.22
C GLU A 77 18.06 -13.36 7.93
N PHE A 78 17.72 -12.07 7.91
CA PHE A 78 17.22 -11.31 6.76
C PHE A 78 18.26 -11.34 5.62
N THR A 79 18.44 -12.50 5.02
CA THR A 79 19.09 -12.65 3.74
C THR A 79 18.03 -12.15 2.77
N ALA A 80 18.35 -11.07 2.08
CA ALA A 80 17.66 -10.61 0.88
C ALA A 80 17.82 -11.67 -0.23
N ALA A 81 17.32 -12.88 0.04
CA ALA A 81 17.14 -13.93 -0.92
C ALA A 81 16.11 -13.39 -1.91
N SER A 82 16.54 -13.34 -3.16
CA SER A 82 15.93 -12.66 -4.29
C SER A 82 14.61 -13.29 -4.71
N GLU A 83 13.61 -13.28 -3.83
CA GLU A 83 12.22 -13.35 -4.25
C GLU A 83 11.93 -12.00 -4.91
N GLU A 84 11.81 -12.01 -6.25
CA GLU A 84 11.39 -10.84 -7.00
C GLU A 84 10.06 -10.35 -6.41
N VAL A 85 10.09 -9.21 -5.72
CA VAL A 85 8.88 -8.55 -5.24
C VAL A 85 8.01 -8.29 -6.46
N ASP A 86 6.89 -9.01 -6.56
CA ASP A 86 5.88 -8.69 -7.56
C ASP A 86 5.19 -7.39 -7.15
N ALA A 87 5.71 -6.29 -7.66
CA ALA A 87 5.27 -4.94 -7.33
C ALA A 87 3.78 -4.74 -7.61
N LYS A 88 3.25 -5.36 -8.66
CA LYS A 88 1.85 -5.23 -9.04
C LYS A 88 0.96 -5.96 -8.05
N GLU A 89 1.27 -7.22 -7.76
CA GLU A 89 0.47 -8.04 -6.85
C GLU A 89 0.52 -7.50 -5.41
N SER A 90 1.70 -7.08 -4.95
CA SER A 90 1.85 -6.47 -3.63
C SER A 90 1.05 -5.18 -3.47
N LEU A 91 1.13 -4.29 -4.47
CA LEU A 91 0.33 -3.07 -4.46
C LEU A 91 -1.18 -3.37 -4.55
N ALA A 92 -1.59 -4.34 -5.37
CA ALA A 92 -2.98 -4.73 -5.50
C ALA A 92 -3.54 -5.25 -4.17
N TYR A 93 -2.75 -6.05 -3.45
CA TYR A 93 -3.09 -6.50 -2.11
C TYR A 93 -3.24 -5.33 -1.13
N LEU A 94 -2.25 -4.42 -1.07
CA LEU A 94 -2.32 -3.22 -0.22
C LEU A 94 -3.59 -2.38 -0.50
N LEU A 95 -3.93 -2.15 -1.77
CA LEU A 95 -5.14 -1.43 -2.17
C LEU A 95 -6.41 -2.14 -1.69
N SER A 96 -6.42 -3.48 -1.66
CA SER A 96 -7.56 -4.24 -1.13
C SER A 96 -7.80 -3.97 0.36
N LEU A 97 -6.74 -3.73 1.14
CA LEU A 97 -6.82 -3.41 2.57
C LEU A 97 -7.48 -2.05 2.81
N PHE A 98 -7.34 -1.09 1.88
CA PHE A 98 -7.93 0.24 1.98
C PHE A 98 -9.48 0.20 1.94
N ALA A 99 -10.05 -0.85 1.34
CA ALA A 99 -11.50 -1.03 1.27
C ALA A 99 -12.11 -1.24 2.66
N ASP A 100 -11.46 -2.02 3.52
CA ASP A 100 -11.92 -2.32 4.88
C ASP A 100 -10.78 -2.27 5.92
N PRO A 101 -10.28 -1.07 6.24
CA PRO A 101 -9.09 -0.88 7.07
C PRO A 101 -9.35 -1.13 8.56
N ASP A 102 -10.62 -1.22 8.97
CA ASP A 102 -11.02 -1.44 10.37
C ASP A 102 -11.07 -2.94 10.73
N LYS A 103 -11.04 -3.84 9.73
CA LYS A 103 -10.93 -5.29 9.96
C LYS A 103 -9.60 -5.61 10.61
N LYS A 104 -9.64 -6.42 11.68
CA LYS A 104 -8.46 -6.71 12.51
C LYS A 104 -7.25 -7.22 11.72
N SER A 105 -7.45 -8.16 10.80
CA SER A 105 -6.35 -8.68 9.95
C SER A 105 -5.79 -7.57 9.06
N ASN A 106 -6.64 -6.87 8.31
CA ASN A 106 -6.23 -5.80 7.41
C ASN A 106 -5.49 -4.68 8.15
N ALA A 107 -5.89 -4.37 9.38
CA ALA A 107 -5.23 -3.37 10.22
C ALA A 107 -3.84 -3.83 10.72
N LEU A 108 -3.57 -5.13 10.80
CA LEU A 108 -2.23 -5.67 11.08
C LEU A 108 -1.38 -5.53 9.83
N ASP A 109 -1.85 -6.03 8.69
CA ASP A 109 -1.15 -5.97 7.41
C ASP A 109 -0.83 -4.50 7.01
N LEU A 110 -1.78 -3.57 7.21
CA LEU A 110 -1.56 -2.14 6.99
C LEU A 110 -0.45 -1.55 7.86
N ARG A 111 -0.27 -2.04 9.09
CA ARG A 111 0.84 -1.62 9.95
C ARG A 111 2.16 -2.17 9.45
N GLU A 112 2.16 -3.41 8.99
CA GLU A 112 3.37 -4.04 8.43
C GLU A 112 3.82 -3.34 7.16
N TYR A 113 2.90 -3.09 6.21
CA TYR A 113 3.19 -2.24 5.05
C TYR A 113 3.69 -0.85 5.44
N CYS A 114 3.04 -0.20 6.41
CA CYS A 114 3.48 1.11 6.88
C CYS A 114 4.91 1.06 7.44
N ASN A 115 5.27 0.02 8.20
CA ASN A 115 6.61 -0.14 8.75
C ASN A 115 7.64 -0.45 7.65
N ALA A 116 7.31 -1.33 6.71
CA ALA A 116 8.17 -1.68 5.59
C ALA A 116 8.44 -0.47 4.69
N LEU A 117 7.43 0.36 4.41
CA LEU A 117 7.59 1.62 3.67
C LEU A 117 8.52 2.61 4.39
N ILE A 118 8.46 2.68 5.73
CA ILE A 118 9.35 3.54 6.51
C ILE A 118 10.77 3.00 6.47
N ALA A 119 10.96 1.71 6.74
CA ALA A 119 12.28 1.06 6.72
C ALA A 119 12.96 1.26 5.35
N TYR A 120 12.24 0.97 4.26
CA TYR A 120 12.76 1.16 2.91
C TYR A 120 13.20 2.61 2.65
N ALA A 121 12.43 3.60 3.11
CA ALA A 121 12.76 5.02 2.96
C ALA A 121 13.90 5.50 3.87
N GLU A 122 14.24 4.77 4.93
CA GLU A 122 15.40 5.04 5.78
C GLU A 122 16.69 4.40 5.22
N GLU A 123 16.53 3.33 4.43
CA GLU A 123 17.63 2.57 3.82
C GLU A 123 18.09 3.11 2.45
N ASN A 124 17.32 4.03 1.83
CA ASN A 124 17.57 4.58 0.49
C ASN A 124 17.49 6.11 0.46
#